data_AF-A0A377M3H4-F1
#
_entry.id   AF-A0A377M3H4-F1
#
_cell.length_a   1.000
_cell.length_b   1.000
_cell.length_c   1.000
_cell.angle_alpha   90.00
_cell.angle_beta   90.00
_cell.angle_gamma   90.00
#
_symmetry.space_group_name_H-M   'P 1'
#
loop_
_entity.id
_entity.type
_entity.pdbx_description
1 polymer ?
#
loop_
_entity_poly.entity_id
_entity_poly.type
_entity_poly.pdbx_seq_one_letter_code
_entity_poly.pdbx_strand_id
1 'polypeptide(L)'
;MQCSDWVCGMVTLSYYDGWYHQAPELHKSIGILLMMTLFIRVIWRHISPPPAAPKTHSKLTRVSAVAAHVTLYILLFAILISGYLISTADGKPINVFGLFEVPATLSDAGVQADTAGVVHLWLAWSV
;
A
#
# COMPACT_ATOMS: atom_id res chain seq x y z
N MET A 1 -21.93 -11.01 -16.20
CA MET A 1 -20.87 -12.03 -16.10
C MET A 1 -20.52 -12.12 -14.62
N GLN A 2 -21.07 -13.12 -13.92
CA GLN A 2 -20.66 -13.42 -12.54
C GLN A 2 -19.18 -13.79 -12.56
N CYS A 3 -18.40 -13.30 -11.59
CA CYS A 3 -17.03 -13.77 -11.45
C CYS A 3 -17.03 -15.21 -10.97
N SER A 4 -16.79 -16.16 -11.88
CA SER A 4 -16.66 -17.58 -11.55
C SER A 4 -15.27 -17.86 -10.95
N ASP A 5 -15.29 -18.08 -9.64
CA ASP A 5 -14.36 -18.80 -8.78
C ASP A 5 -12.90 -18.34 -8.59
N TRP A 6 -12.17 -17.72 -9.54
CA TRP A 6 -10.73 -17.41 -9.27
C TRP A 6 -10.11 -16.16 -9.93
N VAL A 7 -10.85 -15.35 -10.71
CA VAL A 7 -10.25 -14.30 -11.58
C VAL A 7 -10.75 -12.87 -11.28
N CYS A 8 -11.39 -12.62 -10.13
CA CYS A 8 -11.83 -11.26 -9.80
C CYS A 8 -10.76 -10.47 -9.03
N GLY A 9 -10.19 -9.45 -9.67
CA GLY A 9 -9.36 -8.45 -9.00
C GLY A 9 -10.20 -7.36 -8.34
N MET A 10 -9.58 -6.51 -7.50
CA MET A 10 -10.27 -5.45 -6.74
C MET A 10 -11.13 -4.51 -7.61
N VAL A 11 -10.76 -4.32 -8.89
CA VAL A 11 -11.45 -3.41 -9.83
C VAL A 11 -12.49 -4.09 -10.73
N THR A 12 -12.62 -5.43 -10.67
CA THR A 12 -13.54 -6.18 -11.53
C THR A 12 -14.76 -6.73 -10.79
N LEU A 13 -14.81 -6.56 -9.46
CA LEU A 13 -15.95 -6.98 -8.64
C LEU A 13 -17.17 -6.12 -8.93
N SER A 14 -18.28 -6.77 -9.26
CA SER A 14 -19.58 -6.15 -9.41
C SER A 14 -20.41 -6.29 -8.12
N TYR A 15 -21.45 -5.48 -8.00
CA TYR A 15 -22.41 -5.54 -6.89
C TYR A 15 -23.03 -6.94 -6.67
N TYR A 16 -23.11 -7.75 -7.72
CA TYR A 16 -23.69 -9.10 -7.65
C TYR A 16 -22.70 -10.16 -7.15
N ASP A 17 -21.44 -9.81 -6.95
CA ASP A 17 -20.42 -10.70 -6.42
C ASP A 17 -20.39 -10.60 -4.89
N GLY A 18 -20.48 -11.73 -4.19
CA GLY A 18 -20.53 -11.74 -2.72
C GLY A 18 -19.31 -11.11 -2.03
N TRP A 19 -18.19 -10.99 -2.75
CA TRP A 19 -16.95 -10.37 -2.28
C TRP A 19 -16.88 -8.86 -2.49
N TYR A 20 -17.89 -8.23 -3.09
CA TYR A 20 -17.89 -6.81 -3.45
C TYR A 20 -17.53 -5.89 -2.28
N HIS A 21 -18.03 -6.19 -1.07
CA HIS A 21 -17.67 -5.45 0.14
C HIS A 21 -16.49 -6.06 0.91
N GLN A 22 -16.39 -7.40 0.93
CA GLN A 22 -15.40 -8.08 1.77
C GLN A 22 -13.96 -7.89 1.26
N ALA A 23 -13.75 -7.95 -0.06
CA ALA A 23 -12.41 -7.82 -0.63
C ALA A 23 -11.78 -6.44 -0.36
N PRO A 24 -12.49 -5.31 -0.60
CA PRO A 24 -11.97 -3.99 -0.28
C PRO A 24 -11.69 -3.79 1.22
N GLU A 25 -12.57 -4.25 2.11
CA GLU A 25 -12.35 -4.11 3.56
C GLU A 25 -11.12 -4.90 4.03
N LEU A 26 -10.94 -6.12 3.51
CA LEU A 26 -9.75 -6.92 3.77
C LEU A 26 -8.49 -6.27 3.20
N HIS A 27 -8.55 -5.78 1.96
CA HIS A 27 -7.43 -5.12 1.30
C HIS A 27 -6.96 -3.88 2.08
N LYS A 28 -7.89 -3.01 2.50
CA LYS A 28 -7.60 -1.83 3.32
C LYS A 28 -6.97 -2.24 4.66
N SER A 29 -7.54 -3.22 5.34
CA SER A 29 -7.05 -3.70 6.64
C SER A 29 -5.61 -4.23 6.54
N ILE A 30 -5.32 -5.06 5.54
CA ILE A 30 -3.97 -5.56 5.27
C ILE A 30 -3.03 -4.41 4.90
N GLY A 31 -3.47 -3.49 4.06
CA GLY A 31 -2.70 -2.30 3.67
C GLY A 31 -2.26 -1.46 4.88
N ILE A 32 -3.15 -1.26 5.84
CA ILE A 32 -2.83 -0.53 7.07
C ILE A 32 -1.81 -1.29 7.94
N LEU A 33 -1.96 -2.61 8.11
CA LEU A 33 -0.95 -3.41 8.83
C LEU A 33 0.42 -3.40 8.14
N LEU A 34 0.43 -3.49 6.81
CA LEU A 34 1.66 -3.40 6.02
C LEU A 34 2.32 -2.03 6.17
N MET A 35 1.54 -0.94 6.17
CA MET A 35 2.04 0.40 6.39
C MET A 35 2.69 0.54 7.76
N MET A 36 2.02 0.09 8.83
CA MET A 36 2.58 0.10 10.19
C MET A 36 3.88 -0.73 10.26
N THR A 37 3.86 -1.94 9.68
CA THR A 37 5.03 -2.82 9.65
C THR A 37 6.20 -2.17 8.89
N LEU A 38 5.92 -1.45 7.80
CA LEU A 38 6.93 -0.75 7.02
C LEU A 38 7.56 0.42 7.81
N PHE A 39 6.75 1.19 8.55
CA PHE A 39 7.26 2.20 9.46
C PHE A 39 8.16 1.60 10.54
N ILE A 40 7.71 0.52 11.18
CA ILE A 40 8.51 -0.22 12.17
C ILE A 40 9.81 -0.74 11.52
N ARG A 41 9.74 -1.25 10.29
CA ARG A 41 10.89 -1.77 9.54
C ARG A 41 11.94 -0.69 9.28
N VAL A 42 11.51 0.52 8.90
CA VAL A 42 12.41 1.66 8.69
C VAL A 42 13.07 2.07 10.00
N ILE A 43 12.30 2.24 11.07
CA ILE A 43 12.83 2.57 12.41
C ILE A 43 13.82 1.48 12.88
N TRP A 44 13.45 0.21 12.73
CA TRP A 44 14.31 -0.92 13.10
C TRP A 44 15.64 -0.92 12.34
N ARG A 45 15.62 -0.54 11.06
CA ARG A 45 16.85 -0.45 10.26
C ARG A 45 17.80 0.65 10.76
N HIS A 46 17.30 1.69 11.41
CA HIS A 46 18.13 2.70 12.06
C HIS A 46 18.68 2.22 13.41
N ILE A 47 17.91 1.44 14.17
CA ILE A 47 18.33 0.87 15.46
C ILE A 47 19.32 -0.30 15.27
N SER A 48 19.10 -1.12 14.24
CA SER A 48 19.90 -2.30 13.90
C SER A 48 20.34 -2.20 12.44
N PRO A 49 21.43 -1.43 12.15
CA PRO A 49 21.92 -1.27 10.81
C PRO A 49 22.39 -2.61 10.21
N PRO A 50 22.06 -2.90 8.95
CA PRO A 50 22.53 -4.11 8.30
C PRO A 50 24.06 -4.10 8.14
N PRO A 51 24.71 -5.27 8.18
CA PRO A 51 26.16 -5.38 8.00
C PRO A 51 26.60 -4.78 6.66
N ALA A 52 27.80 -4.19 6.66
CA ALA A 52 28.33 -3.52 5.48
C ALA A 52 28.47 -4.48 4.30
N ALA A 53 28.06 -4.03 3.11
CA ALA A 53 28.17 -4.83 1.89
C ALA A 53 29.63 -5.27 1.67
N PRO A 54 29.88 -6.57 1.35
CA PRO A 54 31.23 -7.11 1.14
C PRO A 54 32.05 -6.25 0.17
N LYS A 55 33.33 -6.03 0.50
CA LYS A 55 34.26 -5.24 -0.32
C LYS A 55 34.59 -5.91 -1.66
N THR A 56 34.22 -7.18 -1.83
CA THR A 56 34.37 -7.97 -3.06
C THR A 56 33.41 -7.54 -4.18
N HIS A 57 32.32 -6.84 -3.85
CA HIS A 57 31.40 -6.32 -4.86
C HIS A 57 31.94 -5.05 -5.53
N SER A 58 31.71 -4.93 -6.84
CA SER A 58 31.97 -3.69 -7.59
C SER A 58 31.21 -2.51 -6.98
N LYS A 59 31.80 -1.31 -7.07
CA LYS A 59 31.16 -0.06 -6.63
C LYS A 59 29.78 0.12 -7.26
N LEU A 60 29.63 -0.24 -8.54
CA LEU A 60 28.37 -0.14 -9.27
C LEU A 60 27.28 -1.01 -8.62
N THR A 61 27.61 -2.27 -8.29
CA THR A 61 26.69 -3.20 -7.62
C THR A 61 26.25 -2.70 -6.25
N ARG A 62 27.17 -2.10 -5.48
CA ARG A 62 26.86 -1.57 -4.14
C ARG A 62 25.92 -0.37 -4.23
N VAL A 63 26.16 0.54 -5.18
CA VAL A 63 25.30 1.72 -5.39
C VAL A 63 23.94 1.31 -5.95
N SER A 64 23.89 0.42 -6.93
CA SER A 64 22.62 -0.02 -7.53
C SER A 64 21.74 -0.76 -6.51
N ALA A 65 22.34 -1.59 -5.65
CA ALA A 65 21.60 -2.25 -4.58
C ALA A 65 20.98 -1.23 -3.62
N VAL A 66 21.73 -0.22 -3.18
CA VAL A 66 21.19 0.84 -2.31
C VAL A 66 20.08 1.61 -3.01
N ALA A 67 20.30 2.01 -4.27
CA ALA A 67 19.30 2.73 -5.06
C ALA A 67 18.01 1.90 -5.20
N ALA A 68 18.10 0.62 -5.56
CA ALA A 68 16.95 -0.26 -5.67
C ALA A 68 16.15 -0.37 -4.35
N HIS A 69 16.83 -0.53 -3.21
CA HIS A 69 16.16 -0.58 -1.92
C HIS A 69 15.46 0.74 -1.59
N VAL A 70 16.12 1.89 -1.82
CA VAL A 70 15.52 3.21 -1.58
C VAL A 70 14.30 3.42 -2.48
N THR A 71 14.41 3.11 -3.77
CA THR A 71 13.29 3.18 -4.71
C THR A 71 12.12 2.30 -4.27
N LEU A 72 12.38 1.05 -3.87
CA LEU A 72 11.34 0.16 -3.36
C LEU A 72 10.67 0.71 -2.10
N TYR A 73 11.41 1.28 -1.15
CA TYR A 73 10.80 1.94 0.01
C TYR A 73 9.89 3.09 -0.40
N ILE A 74 10.35 3.96 -1.31
CA ILE A 74 9.56 5.09 -1.80
C ILE A 74 8.27 4.60 -2.46
N LEU A 75 8.35 3.62 -3.35
CA LEU A 75 7.18 3.06 -4.04
C LEU A 75 6.20 2.40 -3.06
N LEU A 76 6.70 1.63 -2.09
CA LEU A 76 5.88 0.99 -1.07
C LEU A 76 5.17 2.00 -0.16
N PHE A 77 5.85 3.08 0.26
CA PHE A 77 5.17 4.14 1.02
C PHE A 77 4.14 4.86 0.15
N ALA A 78 4.47 5.18 -1.10
CA ALA A 78 3.57 5.88 -2.01
C ALA A 78 2.27 5.09 -2.27
N ILE A 79 2.37 3.77 -2.51
CA ILE A 79 1.18 2.93 -2.75
C ILE A 79 0.31 2.83 -1.50
N LEU A 80 0.91 2.66 -0.32
CA LEU A 80 0.16 2.55 0.94
C LEU A 80 -0.51 3.88 1.34
N ILE A 81 0.19 5.00 1.18
CA ILE A 81 -0.36 6.34 1.46
C ILE A 81 -1.50 6.66 0.50
N SER A 82 -1.33 6.41 -0.81
CA SER A 82 -2.42 6.63 -1.79
C SER A 82 -3.64 5.75 -1.50
N GLY A 83 -3.44 4.48 -1.12
CA GLY A 83 -4.53 3.57 -0.75
C GLY A 83 -5.33 4.06 0.48
N TYR A 84 -4.61 4.57 1.48
CA TYR A 84 -5.21 5.22 2.64
C TYR A 84 -6.03 6.47 2.25
N LEU A 85 -5.49 7.32 1.37
CA LEU A 85 -6.16 8.56 0.93
C LEU A 85 -7.43 8.29 0.12
N ILE A 86 -7.46 7.26 -0.73
CA ILE A 86 -8.69 6.87 -1.46
C ILE A 86 -9.76 6.43 -0.47
N SER A 87 -9.37 5.59 0.51
CA SER A 87 -10.32 4.97 1.45
C SER A 87 -10.88 5.95 2.48
N THR A 88 -10.22 7.09 2.68
CA THR A 88 -10.61 8.12 3.65
C THR A 88 -11.15 9.40 3.00
N ALA A 89 -11.28 9.45 1.67
CA ALA A 89 -11.70 10.65 0.94
C ALA A 89 -13.09 11.15 1.36
N ASP A 90 -14.03 10.25 1.66
CA ASP A 90 -15.37 10.56 2.17
C ASP A 90 -15.39 10.99 3.65
N GLY A 91 -14.22 11.19 4.28
CA GLY A 91 -14.10 11.49 5.71
C GLY A 91 -14.42 10.30 6.62
N LYS A 92 -14.56 9.10 6.05
CA LYS A 92 -14.85 7.88 6.79
C LYS A 92 -13.57 7.24 7.33
N PRO A 93 -13.58 6.74 8.59
CA PRO A 93 -12.47 5.98 9.11
C PRO A 93 -12.33 4.64 8.40
N ILE A 94 -11.12 4.10 8.37
CA ILE A 94 -10.86 2.73 7.93
C ILE A 94 -10.95 1.81 9.15
N ASN A 95 -11.84 0.83 9.09
CA ASN A 95 -11.93 -0.20 10.11
C ASN A 95 -10.95 -1.34 9.79
N VAL A 96 -10.06 -1.67 10.73
CA VAL A 96 -9.01 -2.69 10.55
C VAL A 96 -9.46 -3.99 11.19
N PHE A 97 -9.97 -4.92 10.37
CA PHE A 97 -10.49 -6.24 10.78
C PHE A 97 -11.57 -6.24 11.88
N GLY A 98 -12.23 -5.12 12.17
CA GLY A 98 -13.15 -4.98 13.30
C GLY A 98 -12.48 -4.66 14.64
N LEU A 99 -11.15 -4.50 14.67
CA LEU A 99 -10.39 -4.38 15.93
C LEU A 99 -10.21 -2.93 16.39
N PHE A 100 -9.91 -2.03 15.45
CA PHE A 100 -9.73 -0.61 15.69
C PHE A 100 -9.95 0.19 14.40
N GLU A 101 -10.02 1.51 14.53
CA GLU A 101 -10.29 2.41 13.41
C GLU A 101 -9.13 3.40 13.23
N VAL A 102 -8.81 3.68 11.96
CA VAL A 102 -7.87 4.74 11.59
C VAL A 102 -8.67 5.92 11.04
N PRO A 103 -8.62 7.10 11.68
CA PRO A 103 -9.44 8.25 11.29
C PRO A 103 -9.00 8.82 9.95
N ALA A 104 -9.92 9.44 9.21
CA ALA A 104 -9.59 10.22 8.04
C ALA A 104 -8.83 11.49 8.42
N THR A 105 -7.68 11.74 7.79
CA THR A 105 -6.85 12.94 8.06
C THR A 105 -7.04 14.05 7.04
N LEU A 106 -7.37 13.70 5.80
CA LEU A 106 -7.68 14.61 4.70
C LEU A 106 -9.00 14.17 4.09
N SER A 107 -9.88 15.10 3.79
CA SER A 107 -11.19 14.83 3.19
C SER A 107 -11.57 15.93 2.20
N ASP A 108 -11.16 15.76 0.94
CA ASP A 108 -11.66 16.53 -0.20
C ASP A 108 -12.33 15.59 -1.22
N ALA A 109 -13.39 14.92 -0.73
CA ALA A 109 -14.18 13.83 -1.32
C ALA A 109 -13.85 13.47 -2.79
N GLY A 110 -14.15 14.36 -3.74
CA GLY A 110 -13.98 14.09 -5.17
C GLY A 110 -12.51 14.09 -5.63
N VAL A 111 -11.82 15.24 -5.50
CA VAL A 111 -10.47 15.42 -6.07
C VAL A 111 -9.47 14.47 -5.41
N GLN A 112 -9.60 14.27 -4.11
CA GLN A 112 -8.74 13.35 -3.36
C GLN A 112 -8.93 11.90 -3.83
N ALA A 113 -10.17 11.41 -3.92
CA ALA A 113 -10.45 10.03 -4.30
C ALA A 113 -9.96 9.73 -5.72
N ASP A 114 -10.27 10.61 -6.68
CA ASP A 114 -9.91 10.42 -8.08
C ASP A 114 -8.39 10.46 -8.28
N THR A 115 -7.73 11.47 -7.73
CA THR A 115 -6.28 11.64 -7.88
C THR A 115 -5.52 10.51 -7.19
N ALA A 116 -5.87 10.21 -5.94
CA ALA A 116 -5.23 9.13 -5.20
C ALA A 116 -5.52 7.77 -5.86
N GLY A 117 -6.71 7.58 -6.42
CA GLY A 117 -7.14 6.40 -7.18
C GLY A 117 -6.24 6.09 -8.36
N VAL A 118 -6.03 7.09 -9.22
CA VAL A 118 -5.14 6.99 -10.38
C VAL A 118 -3.70 6.70 -9.94
N VAL A 119 -3.21 7.43 -8.94
CA VAL A 119 -1.85 7.23 -8.42
C VAL A 119 -1.67 5.81 -7.88
N HIS A 120 -2.61 5.33 -7.06
CA HIS A 120 -2.55 3.99 -6.47
C HIS A 120 -2.57 2.89 -7.53
N LEU A 121 -3.42 3.05 -8.57
CA LEU A 121 -3.48 2.11 -9.69
C LEU A 121 -2.14 1.98 -10.39
N TRP A 122 -1.50 3.10 -10.75
CA TRP A 122 -0.19 3.06 -11.43
C TRP A 122 0.93 2.56 -10.54
N LEU A 123 0.90 2.89 -9.26
CA LEU A 123 1.87 2.38 -8.29
C LEU A 123 1.74 0.86 -8.11
N ALA A 124 0.52 0.30 -8.17
CA ALA A 124 0.29 -1.13 -8.09
C ALA A 124 0.93 -1.92 -9.25
N TRP A 125 1.12 -1.30 -10.42
CA TRP A 125 1.86 -1.90 -11.55
C TRP A 125 3.38 -1.71 -11.44
N SER A 126 3.85 -0.78 -10.61
CA SER A 126 5.25 -0.34 -10.56
C SER A 126 6.04 -0.98 -9.41
N VAL A 127 5.35 -1.45 -8.37
CA VAL A 127 5.92 -2.19 -7.23
C VAL A 127 6.07 -3.66 -7.59
#